data_AF-A0A5C4NM00-F1
#
_entry.id   AF-A0A5C4NM00-F1
#
_cell.length_a   1.000
_cell.length_b   1.000
_cell.length_c   1.000
_cell.angle_alpha   90.00
_cell.angle_beta   90.00
_cell.angle_gamma   90.00
#
_symmetry.space_group_name_H-M   'P 1'
#
loop_
_entity.id
_entity.type
_entity.pdbx_description
1 polymer ?
#
loop_
_entity_poly.entity_id
_entity_poly.type
_entity_poly.pdbx_seq_one_letter_code
_entity_poly.pdbx_strand_id
1 'polypeptide(L)'
;MLRYQFHHLTDAHVVSVLHHMRAAILRDERDGLAHVDALLRQYGVDPATLPIPRKVPKHFKRGTLRRGILDALRSGPLTAAQIAAVVAPDLPRQAARARVSGALSDMKAAGWVRLEGMAGRYKWRLA
;
A
#
# COMPACT_ATOMS: atom_id res chain seq x y z
N MET A 1 -20.64 9.53 24.58
CA MET A 1 -21.20 10.72 23.91
C MET A 1 -20.26 11.11 22.78
N LEU A 2 -20.66 10.95 21.52
CA LEU A 2 -19.84 11.37 20.37
C LEU A 2 -19.86 12.90 20.28
N ARG A 3 -18.70 13.54 20.37
CA ARG A 3 -18.57 14.98 20.12
C ARG A 3 -18.52 15.17 18.60
N TYR A 4 -19.59 15.70 18.02
CA TYR A 4 -19.58 16.13 16.63
C TYR A 4 -18.78 17.43 16.52
N GLN A 5 -17.60 17.36 15.90
CA GLN A 5 -16.86 18.54 15.48
C GLN A 5 -17.35 18.93 14.09
N PHE A 6 -18.02 20.08 13.98
CA PHE A 6 -18.35 20.67 12.69
C PHE A 6 -17.08 21.23 12.07
N HIS A 7 -16.46 20.47 11.19
CA HIS A 7 -15.49 21.01 10.26
C HIS A 7 -16.23 21.74 9.13
N HIS A 8 -15.65 22.83 8.64
CA HIS A 8 -16.17 23.51 7.46
C HIS A 8 -16.04 22.59 6.24
N LEU A 9 -17.13 21.95 5.86
CA LEU A 9 -17.19 21.07 4.70
C LEU A 9 -17.43 21.92 3.45
N THR A 10 -16.62 21.69 2.43
CA THR A 10 -16.83 22.26 1.09
C THR A 10 -17.49 21.22 0.19
N ASP A 11 -18.10 21.66 -0.91
CA ASP A 11 -18.71 20.75 -1.88
C ASP A 11 -17.71 19.72 -2.42
N ALA A 12 -16.44 20.12 -2.59
CA ALA A 12 -15.36 19.22 -2.99
C ALA A 12 -15.14 18.08 -1.97
N HIS A 13 -15.27 18.35 -0.68
CA HIS A 13 -15.20 17.31 0.35
C HIS A 13 -16.39 16.35 0.24
N VAL A 14 -17.60 16.86 0.02
CA VAL A 14 -18.80 16.03 -0.13
C VAL A 14 -18.67 15.12 -1.35
N VAL A 15 -18.29 15.68 -2.51
CA VAL A 15 -18.05 14.91 -3.73
C VAL A 15 -16.98 13.83 -3.52
N SER A 16 -15.88 14.15 -2.82
CA SER A 16 -14.81 13.19 -2.52
C SER A 16 -15.32 12.01 -1.67
N VAL A 17 -16.14 12.29 -0.66
CA VAL A 17 -16.76 11.26 0.20
C VAL A 17 -17.74 10.40 -0.61
N LEU A 18 -18.60 11.02 -1.42
CA LEU A 18 -19.55 10.29 -2.26
C LEU A 18 -18.84 9.40 -3.28
N HIS A 19 -17.78 9.90 -3.93
CA HIS A 19 -16.95 9.10 -4.83
C HIS A 19 -16.30 7.92 -4.11
N HIS A 20 -15.78 8.14 -2.89
CA HIS A 20 -15.23 7.06 -2.06
C HIS A 20 -16.28 5.99 -1.73
N MET A 21 -17.49 6.41 -1.33
CA MET A 21 -18.61 5.51 -1.05
C MET A 21 -19.00 4.69 -2.28
N ARG A 22 -19.15 5.34 -3.44
CA ARG A 22 -19.42 4.68 -4.72
C ARG A 22 -18.37 3.61 -5.02
N ALA A 23 -17.09 3.96 -4.89
CA ALA A 23 -16.00 3.02 -5.12
C ALA A 23 -16.02 1.85 -4.11
N ALA A 24 -16.41 2.07 -2.86
CA ALA A 24 -16.56 0.99 -1.88
C ALA A 24 -17.73 0.05 -2.21
N ILE A 25 -18.89 0.60 -2.56
CA ILE A 25 -20.09 -0.15 -2.96
C ILE A 25 -19.79 -1.07 -4.16
N LEU A 26 -19.18 -0.52 -5.20
CA LEU A 26 -18.84 -1.29 -6.41
C LEU A 26 -17.77 -2.37 -6.18
N ARG A 27 -16.84 -2.16 -5.24
CA ARG A 27 -15.76 -3.11 -4.96
C ARG A 27 -16.17 -4.25 -4.04
N ASP A 28 -17.09 -3.99 -3.13
CA ASP A 28 -17.53 -4.93 -2.09
C ASP A 28 -18.97 -5.42 -2.35
N GLU A 29 -19.51 -5.20 -3.56
CA GLU A 29 -20.85 -5.64 -4.01
C GLU A 29 -21.98 -5.32 -3.01
N ARG A 30 -22.00 -4.07 -2.53
CA ARG A 30 -23.00 -3.61 -1.55
C ARG A 30 -24.20 -2.95 -2.24
N ASP A 31 -25.27 -2.77 -1.48
CA ASP A 31 -26.43 -2.01 -1.93
C ASP A 31 -26.22 -0.49 -1.88
N GLY A 32 -27.13 0.25 -2.52
CA GLY A 32 -27.23 1.71 -2.39
C GLY A 32 -26.49 2.52 -3.45
N LEU A 33 -25.94 1.89 -4.50
CA LEU A 33 -25.24 2.57 -5.60
C LEU A 33 -26.08 3.70 -6.22
N ALA A 34 -27.37 3.41 -6.49
CA ALA A 34 -28.28 4.38 -7.11
C ALA A 34 -28.43 5.68 -6.29
N HIS A 35 -28.46 5.58 -4.96
CA HIS A 35 -28.55 6.74 -4.08
C HIS A 35 -27.29 7.59 -4.12
N VAL A 36 -26.11 6.96 -4.10
CA VAL A 36 -24.83 7.68 -4.19
C VAL A 36 -24.67 8.35 -5.56
N ASP A 37 -25.06 7.66 -6.63
CA ASP A 37 -25.05 8.22 -7.99
C ASP A 37 -26.02 9.40 -8.12
N ALA A 38 -27.19 9.35 -7.48
CA ALA A 38 -28.14 10.48 -7.46
C ALA A 38 -27.56 11.70 -6.72
N LEU A 39 -26.93 11.50 -5.57
CA LEU A 39 -26.27 12.58 -4.83
C LEU A 39 -25.13 13.20 -5.64
N LEU A 40 -24.27 12.40 -6.28
CA LEU A 40 -23.21 12.92 -7.15
C LEU A 40 -23.75 13.81 -8.27
N ARG A 41 -24.85 13.40 -8.93
CA ARG A 41 -25.51 14.22 -9.96
C ARG A 41 -26.08 15.52 -9.41
N GLN A 42 -26.60 15.52 -8.18
CA GLN A 42 -27.05 16.74 -7.51
C GLN A 42 -25.90 17.74 -7.29
N TYR A 43 -24.67 17.26 -7.11
CA TYR A 43 -23.45 18.07 -7.05
C TYR A 43 -22.83 18.35 -8.44
N GLY A 44 -23.55 18.08 -9.54
CA GLY A 44 -23.09 18.34 -10.90
C GLY A 44 -22.01 17.38 -11.41
N VAL A 45 -21.81 16.24 -10.75
CA VAL A 45 -20.79 15.23 -11.11
C VAL A 45 -21.46 14.04 -11.79
N ASP A 46 -21.02 13.69 -13.00
CA ASP A 46 -21.45 12.46 -13.67
C ASP A 46 -20.72 11.23 -13.07
N PRO A 47 -21.42 10.31 -12.38
CA PRO A 47 -20.79 9.15 -11.76
C PRO A 47 -20.09 8.22 -12.75
N ALA A 48 -20.53 8.19 -14.02
CA ALA A 48 -19.96 7.33 -15.05
C ALA A 48 -18.53 7.73 -15.43
N THR A 49 -18.19 9.01 -15.27
CA THR A 49 -16.87 9.55 -15.59
C THR A 49 -15.83 9.33 -14.48
N LEU A 50 -16.29 9.00 -13.26
CA LEU A 50 -15.41 8.88 -12.10
C LEU A 50 -14.60 7.58 -12.14
N PRO A 51 -13.25 7.65 -11.98
CA PRO A 51 -12.42 6.46 -11.95
C PRO A 51 -12.74 5.61 -10.72
N ILE A 52 -12.83 4.30 -10.87
CA ILE A 52 -12.99 3.36 -9.75
C ILE A 52 -11.63 2.70 -9.51
N PRO A 53 -10.91 3.05 -8.43
CA PRO A 53 -9.64 2.43 -8.13
C PRO A 53 -9.81 0.93 -7.90
N ARG A 54 -9.06 0.09 -8.63
CA ARG A 54 -9.09 -1.36 -8.41
C ARG A 54 -8.56 -1.70 -7.03
N LYS A 55 -9.18 -2.68 -6.35
CA LYS A 55 -8.67 -3.26 -5.11
C LYS A 55 -7.45 -4.12 -5.45
N VAL A 56 -6.26 -3.54 -5.38
CA VAL A 56 -5.03 -4.31 -5.55
C VAL A 56 -4.77 -5.10 -4.26
N PRO A 57 -4.68 -6.44 -4.31
CA PRO A 57 -4.35 -7.23 -3.13
C PRO A 57 -2.96 -6.82 -2.64
N LYS A 58 -2.91 -6.26 -1.43
CA LYS A 58 -1.66 -5.90 -0.78
C LYS A 58 -1.14 -7.13 -0.03
N HIS A 59 -0.08 -7.75 -0.55
CA HIS A 59 0.59 -8.86 0.13
C HIS A 59 1.26 -8.43 1.44
N PHE A 60 1.57 -7.14 1.59
CA PHE A 60 2.11 -6.57 2.81
C PHE A 60 1.24 -5.41 3.27
N LYS A 61 0.94 -5.37 4.56
CA LYS A 61 0.39 -4.16 5.20
C LYS A 61 1.45 -3.06 5.12
N ARG A 62 1.01 -1.79 5.22
CA ARG A 62 1.93 -0.64 5.20
C ARG A 62 2.99 -0.82 6.30
N GLY A 63 4.27 -0.76 5.92
CA GLY A 63 5.40 -0.87 6.84
C GLY A 63 5.80 -2.28 7.27
N THR A 64 4.98 -3.33 7.06
CA THR A 64 5.33 -4.68 7.54
C THR A 64 6.48 -5.31 6.77
N LEU A 65 6.58 -5.04 5.46
CA LEU A 65 7.71 -5.50 4.66
C LEU A 65 9.05 -4.94 5.17
N ARG A 66 9.13 -3.62 5.40
CA ARG A 66 10.34 -2.97 5.92
C ARG A 66 10.70 -3.49 7.31
N ARG A 67 9.71 -3.64 8.19
CA ARG A 67 9.91 -4.24 9.52
C ARG A 67 10.46 -5.67 9.42
N GLY A 68 9.87 -6.52 8.59
CA GLY A 68 10.34 -7.89 8.38
C GLY A 68 11.78 -7.94 7.83
N ILE A 69 12.13 -7.03 6.92
CA ILE A 69 13.51 -6.91 6.41
C ILE A 69 14.48 -6.54 7.54
N LEU A 70 14.14 -5.53 8.36
CA LEU A 70 14.98 -5.13 9.49
C LEU A 70 15.12 -6.26 10.51
N ASP A 71 14.03 -6.94 10.85
CA ASP A 71 14.01 -8.07 11.77
C ASP A 71 14.91 -9.21 11.25
N ALA A 72 14.84 -9.54 9.95
CA ALA A 72 15.72 -10.54 9.33
C ALA A 72 17.21 -10.13 9.41
N LEU A 73 17.52 -8.86 9.16
CA LEU A 73 18.89 -8.33 9.17
C LEU A 73 19.49 -8.20 10.58
N ARG A 74 18.69 -8.25 11.65
CA ARG A 74 19.21 -8.28 13.03
C ARG A 74 20.03 -9.54 13.32
N SER A 75 19.70 -10.66 12.67
CA SER A 75 20.46 -11.92 12.79
C SER A 75 21.80 -11.91 12.04
N GLY A 76 22.06 -10.88 11.23
CA GLY A 76 23.29 -10.73 10.46
C GLY A 76 23.06 -10.37 8.99
N PRO A 77 24.15 -10.24 8.22
CA PRO A 77 24.08 -9.83 6.83
C PRO A 77 23.50 -10.94 5.94
N LEU A 78 22.45 -10.62 5.18
CA LEU A 78 21.71 -11.56 4.33
C LEU A 78 21.67 -11.11 2.88
N THR A 79 21.61 -12.06 1.95
CA THR A 79 21.32 -11.77 0.54
C THR A 79 19.84 -11.39 0.35
N ALA A 80 19.51 -10.65 -0.71
CA ALA A 80 18.11 -10.33 -1.03
C ALA A 80 17.23 -11.59 -1.21
N ALA A 81 17.82 -12.70 -1.68
CA ALA A 81 17.12 -13.98 -1.83
C ALA A 81 16.80 -14.61 -0.47
N GLN A 82 17.73 -14.56 0.50
CA GLN A 82 17.50 -15.05 1.86
C GLN A 82 16.45 -14.19 2.58
N ILE A 83 16.53 -12.86 2.45
CA ILE A 83 15.54 -11.95 3.03
C ILE A 83 14.14 -12.23 2.44
N ALA A 84 14.05 -12.41 1.12
CA ALA A 84 12.78 -12.75 0.48
C ALA A 84 12.18 -14.08 0.96
N ALA A 85 13.03 -15.10 1.17
CA ALA A 85 12.57 -16.39 1.71
C ALA A 85 12.01 -16.28 3.13
N VAL A 86 12.56 -15.38 3.96
CA VAL A 86 12.11 -15.18 5.36
C VAL A 86 10.86 -14.30 5.43
N VAL A 87 10.84 -13.18 4.69
CA VAL A 87 9.81 -12.14 4.85
C VAL A 87 8.57 -12.40 4.01
N ALA A 88 8.68 -13.26 2.99
CA ALA A 88 7.63 -13.49 2.00
C ALA A 88 7.57 -14.95 1.51
N PRO A 89 7.52 -15.96 2.42
CA PRO A 89 7.59 -17.37 2.04
C PRO A 89 6.41 -17.81 1.15
N ASP A 90 5.25 -17.18 1.32
CA ASP A 90 4.02 -17.53 0.60
C ASP A 90 3.94 -16.94 -0.81
N LEU A 91 4.93 -16.13 -1.23
CA LEU A 91 4.96 -15.51 -2.54
C LEU A 91 5.83 -16.31 -3.53
N PRO A 92 5.48 -16.33 -4.82
CA PRO A 92 6.38 -16.82 -5.85
C PRO A 92 7.75 -16.13 -5.74
N ARG A 93 8.82 -16.92 -5.78
CA ARG A 93 10.20 -16.49 -5.49
C ARG A 93 10.61 -15.21 -6.24
N GLN A 94 10.25 -15.10 -7.51
CA GLN A 94 10.55 -13.93 -8.33
C GLN A 94 9.82 -12.68 -7.84
N ALA A 95 8.54 -12.81 -7.47
CA ALA A 95 7.71 -11.72 -6.97
C ALA A 95 8.13 -11.27 -5.56
N ALA A 96 8.50 -12.21 -4.69
CA ALA A 96 9.09 -11.94 -3.37
C ALA A 96 10.38 -11.14 -3.51
N ARG A 97 11.30 -11.62 -4.36
CA ARG A 97 12.60 -10.98 -4.60
C ARG A 97 12.45 -9.57 -5.18
N ALA A 98 11.58 -9.37 -6.16
CA ALA A 98 11.36 -8.05 -6.77
C ALA A 98 10.90 -7.02 -5.72
N ARG A 99 9.95 -7.40 -4.85
CA ARG A 99 9.44 -6.51 -3.79
C ARG A 99 10.49 -6.21 -2.72
N VAL A 100 11.23 -7.22 -2.28
CA VAL A 100 12.33 -7.05 -1.32
C VAL A 100 13.42 -6.17 -1.90
N SER A 101 13.83 -6.37 -3.15
CA SER A 101 14.81 -5.53 -3.82
C SER A 101 14.37 -4.07 -3.90
N GLY A 102 13.11 -3.79 -4.27
CA GLY A 102 12.56 -2.43 -4.28
C GLY A 102 12.60 -1.78 -2.89
N ALA A 103 12.16 -2.50 -1.86
CA ALA A 103 12.19 -2.01 -0.48
C ALA A 103 13.62 -1.78 0.03
N LEU A 104 14.58 -2.65 -0.31
CA LEU A 104 15.98 -2.50 0.07
C LEU A 104 16.61 -1.28 -0.62
N SER A 105 16.28 -1.01 -1.89
CA SER A 105 16.72 0.21 -2.58
C SER A 105 16.22 1.47 -1.87
N ASP A 106 14.93 1.52 -1.50
CA ASP A 106 14.38 2.64 -0.73
C ASP A 106 15.06 2.79 0.63
N MET A 107 15.26 1.68 1.34
CA MET A 107 15.88 1.67 2.68
C MET A 107 17.36 2.05 2.62
N LYS A 108 18.07 1.70 1.53
CA LYS A 108 19.43 2.13 1.27
C LYS A 108 19.49 3.64 1.05
N ALA A 109 18.59 4.18 0.23
CA ALA A 109 18.50 5.62 -0.02
C ALA A 109 18.18 6.40 1.27
N ALA A 110 17.39 5.82 2.18
CA ALA A 110 17.10 6.38 3.50
C ALA A 110 18.22 6.16 4.55
N GLY A 111 19.31 5.47 4.21
CA GLY A 111 20.43 5.22 5.11
C GLY A 111 20.17 4.18 6.20
N TRP A 112 19.15 3.32 6.06
CA TRP A 112 18.83 2.30 7.07
C TRP A 112 19.60 1.00 6.87
N VAL A 113 20.00 0.72 5.63
CA VAL A 113 20.75 -0.48 5.25
C VAL A 113 21.85 -0.12 4.28
N ARG A 114 22.91 -0.91 4.28
CA ARG A 114 24.01 -0.82 3.31
C ARG A 114 24.26 -2.16 2.64
N LEU A 115 24.81 -2.08 1.43
CA LEU A 115 25.21 -3.25 0.65
C LEU A 115 26.70 -3.49 0.88
N GLU A 116 27.06 -4.68 1.35
CA GLU A 116 28.44 -5.11 1.57
C GLU A 116 28.79 -6.27 0.63
N GLY A 117 30.05 -6.34 0.17
CA GLY A 117 30.59 -7.45 -0.61
C GLY A 117 30.98 -7.09 -2.04
N MET A 118 31.49 -8.10 -2.75
CA MET A 118 31.97 -8.01 -4.13
C MET A 118 30.95 -8.61 -5.10
N ALA A 119 31.08 -8.28 -6.39
CA ALA A 119 30.24 -8.78 -7.48
C ALA A 119 29.95 -10.29 -7.34
N GLY A 120 28.67 -10.65 -7.24
CA GLY A 120 28.19 -12.02 -7.09
C GLY A 120 27.92 -12.48 -5.65
N ARG A 121 28.33 -11.73 -4.61
CA ARG A 121 28.12 -12.08 -3.19
C ARG A 121 27.63 -10.91 -2.33
N TYR A 122 26.78 -10.05 -2.89
CA TYR A 122 26.23 -8.92 -2.15
C TYR A 122 25.35 -9.37 -0.99
N LYS A 123 25.66 -8.85 0.21
CA LYS A 123 24.85 -9.01 1.40
C LYS A 123 24.39 -7.64 1.89
N TRP A 124 23.14 -7.58 2.31
CA TRP A 124 22.56 -6.42 2.96
C TRP A 124 22.84 -6.50 4.45
N ARG A 125 23.13 -5.35 5.05
CA ARG A 125 23.33 -5.17 6.47
C ARG A 125 22.61 -3.91 6.94
N LEU A 126 22.26 -3.83 8.21
CA LEU A 126 21.90 -2.56 8.84
C LEU A 126 23.08 -1.58 8.70
N ALA A 127 22.76 -0.32 8.42
CA ALA A 127 23.75 0.73 8.20
C ALA A 127 24.55 1.05 9.47
#